data_AF-A0A2X3CNP0-F1
#
_entry.id   AF-A0A2X3CNP0-F1
#
_cell.length_a   1.000
_cell.length_b   1.000
_cell.length_c   1.000
_cell.angle_alpha   90.00
_cell.angle_beta   90.00
_cell.angle_gamma   90.00
#
_symmetry.space_group_name_H-M   'P 1'
#
loop_
_entity.id
_entity.type
_entity.pdbx_description
1 polymer ?
#
loop_
_entity_poly.entity_id
_entity_poly.type
_entity_poly.pdbx_seq_one_letter_code
_entity_poly.pdbx_strand_id
1 'polypeptide(L)'
;MDNEDELRGIMADMLNIVSLQTGLQFDPILVRNRQALAKRMEKEDWAIMPAATLTPQPQAYVTLSDPLINVAFVLVARGSAPDQHLLKRSARIALPVGPIAAMI
;
A
#
# COMPACT_ATOMS: atom_id res chain seq x y z
N MET A 1 15.78 -0.97 14.55
CA MET A 1 15.49 -2.11 13.67
C MET A 1 15.21 -3.27 14.60
N ASP A 2 14.00 -3.81 14.56
CA ASP A 2 13.75 -5.16 15.08
C ASP A 2 14.35 -6.15 14.07
N ASN A 3 14.94 -7.22 14.57
CA ASN A 3 16.00 -8.03 13.96
C ASN A 3 15.48 -9.29 13.25
N GLU A 4 14.22 -9.32 12.86
CA GLU A 4 13.62 -10.49 12.25
C GLU A 4 13.03 -10.07 10.91
N ASP A 5 13.48 -10.69 9.82
CA ASP A 5 12.94 -10.59 8.44
C ASP A 5 11.47 -11.12 8.35
N GLU A 6 10.72 -11.06 9.46
CA GLU A 6 9.34 -11.46 9.54
C GLU A 6 8.43 -10.45 8.86
N LEU A 7 7.57 -10.97 7.99
CA LEU A 7 6.45 -10.23 7.43
C LEU A 7 5.45 -9.94 8.57
N ARG A 8 5.23 -8.66 8.87
CA ARG A 8 4.30 -8.20 9.92
C ARG A 8 3.30 -7.17 9.39
N GLY A 9 2.20 -6.99 10.12
CA GLY A 9 1.13 -6.05 9.81
C GLY A 9 -0.12 -6.73 9.24
N ILE A 10 -1.17 -5.94 9.02
CA ILE A 10 -2.52 -6.46 8.69
C ILE A 10 -2.51 -7.44 7.51
N MET A 11 -1.72 -7.14 6.47
CA MET A 11 -1.66 -8.00 5.29
C MET A 11 -0.82 -9.26 5.50
N ALA A 12 0.12 -9.26 6.44
CA ALA A 12 0.80 -10.47 6.88
C ALA A 12 -0.19 -11.42 7.57
N ASP A 13 -1.01 -10.87 8.48
CA ASP A 13 -2.05 -11.61 9.18
C ASP A 13 -3.10 -12.16 8.20
N MET A 14 -3.48 -11.35 7.19
CA MET A 14 -4.40 -11.76 6.14
C MET A 14 -3.83 -12.93 5.31
N LEU A 15 -2.56 -12.86 4.89
CA LEU A 15 -1.90 -13.94 4.16
C LEU A 15 -1.77 -15.20 5.02
N ASN A 16 -1.57 -15.07 6.32
CA ASN A 16 -1.57 -16.19 7.24
C ASN A 16 -2.95 -16.87 7.29
N ILE A 17 -4.05 -16.10 7.34
CA ILE A 17 -5.41 -16.66 7.25
C ILE A 17 -5.62 -17.40 5.93
N VAL A 18 -5.20 -16.80 4.81
CA VAL A 18 -5.29 -17.45 3.49
C VAL A 18 -4.48 -18.75 3.48
N SER A 19 -3.28 -18.75 4.06
CA SER A 19 -2.44 -19.95 4.19
C SER A 19 -3.15 -21.05 4.99
N LEU A 20 -3.72 -20.72 6.15
CA LEU A 20 -4.46 -21.67 6.99
C LEU A 20 -5.70 -22.26 6.28
N GLN A 21 -6.37 -21.47 5.44
CA GLN A 21 -7.59 -21.90 4.75
C GLN A 21 -7.32 -22.71 3.47
N THR A 22 -6.19 -22.46 2.80
CA THR A 22 -5.90 -23.01 1.47
C THR A 22 -4.76 -24.02 1.46
N GLY A 23 -3.94 -24.05 2.52
CA GLY A 23 -2.67 -24.79 2.57
C GLY A 23 -1.53 -24.15 1.78
N LEU A 24 -1.77 -23.03 1.08
CA LEU A 24 -0.74 -22.31 0.33
C LEU A 24 0.34 -21.76 1.25
N GLN A 25 1.59 -21.80 0.80
CA GLN A 25 2.72 -21.17 1.47
C GLN A 25 3.15 -19.93 0.70
N PHE A 26 3.42 -18.84 1.40
CA PHE A 26 3.84 -17.57 0.81
C PHE A 26 5.29 -17.28 1.14
N ASP A 27 6.11 -17.02 0.13
CA ASP A 27 7.50 -16.60 0.28
C ASP A 27 7.62 -15.07 0.06
N PRO A 28 7.91 -14.27 1.11
CA PRO A 28 7.91 -12.83 1.01
C PRO A 28 9.13 -12.30 0.24
N ILE A 29 8.88 -11.51 -0.81
CA ILE A 29 9.92 -10.79 -1.54
C ILE A 29 10.10 -9.40 -0.94
N LEU A 30 11.21 -9.17 -0.23
CA LEU A 30 11.51 -7.86 0.34
C LEU A 30 11.96 -6.87 -0.75
N VAL A 31 11.21 -5.77 -0.89
CA VAL A 31 11.52 -4.70 -1.84
C VAL A 31 11.77 -3.39 -1.09
N ARG A 32 13.02 -2.92 -1.10
CA ARG A 32 13.46 -1.78 -0.27
C ARG A 32 13.17 -0.41 -0.88
N ASN A 33 12.89 -0.32 -2.17
CA ASN A 33 12.61 0.94 -2.85
C ASN A 33 11.79 0.73 -4.13
N ARG A 34 11.24 1.84 -4.66
CA ARG A 34 10.39 1.82 -5.85
C ARG A 34 11.11 1.34 -7.12
N GLN A 35 12.38 1.67 -7.31
CA GLN A 35 13.12 1.23 -8.49
C GLN A 35 13.27 -0.30 -8.51
N ALA A 36 13.52 -0.90 -7.34
CA ALA A 36 13.54 -2.34 -7.17
C ALA A 36 12.14 -2.94 -7.40
N LEU A 37 11.07 -2.26 -6.97
CA LEU A 37 9.70 -2.70 -7.23
C LEU A 37 9.39 -2.72 -8.72
N ALA A 38 9.68 -1.64 -9.45
CA ALA A 38 9.43 -1.54 -10.89
C ALA A 38 10.15 -2.66 -11.67
N LYS A 39 11.44 -2.89 -11.37
CA LYS A 39 12.20 -3.99 -11.99
C LYS A 39 11.63 -5.38 -11.69
N ARG A 40 11.00 -5.56 -10.53
CA ARG A 40 10.35 -6.83 -10.17
C ARG A 40 9.00 -6.98 -10.89
N MET A 41 8.25 -5.89 -11.01
CA MET A 41 7.02 -5.85 -11.79
C MET A 41 7.26 -6.25 -13.25
N GLU A 42 8.31 -5.70 -13.88
CA GLU A 42 8.71 -6.04 -15.25
C GLU A 42 9.12 -7.50 -15.44
N LYS A 43 9.65 -8.14 -14.40
CA LYS A 43 10.12 -9.53 -14.45
C LYS A 43 9.01 -10.56 -14.26
N GLU A 44 7.84 -10.13 -13.77
CA GLU A 44 6.70 -11.01 -13.44
C GLU A 44 7.05 -12.18 -12.50
N ASP A 45 8.15 -12.06 -11.74
CA ASP A 45 8.66 -13.07 -10.81
C ASP A 45 8.01 -12.94 -9.41
N TRP A 46 6.70 -12.67 -9.40
CA TRP A 46 5.88 -12.48 -8.21
C TRP A 46 4.44 -12.88 -8.52
N ALA A 47 3.75 -13.47 -7.55
CA ALA A 47 2.38 -13.94 -7.73
C ALA A 47 1.32 -12.96 -7.17
N ILE A 48 1.63 -12.31 -6.05
CA ILE A 48 0.66 -11.47 -5.31
C ILE A 48 1.33 -10.20 -4.79
N MET A 49 0.63 -9.07 -4.91
CA MET A 49 0.97 -7.83 -4.22
C MET A 49 -0.01 -7.60 -3.05
N PRO A 50 0.41 -7.82 -1.79
CA PRO A 50 -0.53 -7.95 -0.68
C PRO A 50 -1.13 -6.63 -0.18
N ALA A 51 -0.89 -5.48 -0.80
CA ALA A 51 -1.43 -4.19 -0.35
C ALA A 51 -1.62 -3.19 -1.50
N ALA A 52 -2.14 -3.65 -2.63
CA ALA A 52 -2.42 -2.76 -3.77
C ALA A 52 -3.63 -1.84 -3.47
N THR A 53 -3.48 -0.55 -3.75
CA THR A 53 -4.59 0.42 -3.66
C THR A 53 -5.39 0.39 -4.96
N LEU A 54 -6.71 0.31 -4.85
CA LEU A 54 -7.62 0.49 -5.98
C LEU A 54 -7.48 1.90 -6.54
N THR A 55 -7.20 1.99 -7.84
CA THR A 55 -7.15 3.27 -8.55
C THR A 55 -8.08 3.29 -9.75
N PRO A 56 -8.61 4.46 -10.14
CA PRO A 56 -9.44 4.59 -11.34
C PRO A 56 -8.70 4.24 -12.64
N GLN A 57 -7.37 4.33 -12.64
CA GLN A 57 -6.52 4.05 -13.80
C GLN A 57 -6.27 2.55 -13.93
N PRO A 58 -6.40 1.96 -15.14
CA PRO A 58 -6.10 0.56 -15.38
C PRO A 58 -4.64 0.23 -15.01
N GLN A 59 -4.44 -0.82 -14.24
CA GLN A 59 -3.11 -1.30 -13.86
C GLN A 59 -2.69 -2.35 -14.89
N ALA A 60 -1.72 -2.02 -15.74
CA ALA A 60 -1.36 -2.82 -16.92
C ALA A 60 -0.85 -4.25 -16.62
N TYR A 61 -0.49 -4.55 -15.36
CA TYR A 61 0.20 -5.77 -14.97
C TYR A 61 -0.42 -6.47 -13.76
N VAL A 62 -1.60 -6.02 -13.30
CA VAL A 62 -2.19 -6.52 -12.05
C VAL A 62 -3.69 -6.61 -12.19
N THR A 63 -4.25 -7.76 -11.81
CA THR A 63 -5.68 -7.86 -11.51
C THR A 63 -5.85 -7.73 -10.01
N LEU A 64 -6.74 -6.84 -9.58
CA LEU A 64 -7.02 -6.61 -8.17
C LEU A 64 -8.09 -7.59 -7.69
N SER A 65 -7.93 -8.08 -6.46
CA SER A 65 -8.98 -8.80 -5.76
C SER A 65 -10.12 -7.87 -5.38
N ASP A 66 -11.19 -8.43 -4.83
CA ASP A 66 -12.16 -7.64 -4.07
C ASP A 66 -11.43 -6.87 -2.95
N PRO A 67 -11.88 -5.64 -2.61
CA PRO A 67 -11.27 -4.85 -1.56
C PRO A 67 -11.33 -5.58 -0.21
N LEU A 68 -10.15 -5.81 0.39
CA LEU A 68 -10.04 -6.48 1.68
C LEU A 68 -10.16 -5.51 2.86
N ILE A 69 -9.81 -4.23 2.65
CA ILE A 69 -9.83 -3.17 3.67
C ILE A 69 -10.32 -1.87 3.03
N ASN A 70 -11.25 -1.20 3.70
CA ASN A 70 -11.66 0.17 3.37
C ASN A 70 -11.04 1.15 4.37
N VAL A 71 -10.27 2.11 3.86
CA VAL A 71 -9.62 3.15 4.68
C VAL A 71 -10.00 4.54 4.18
N ALA A 72 -10.27 5.45 5.12
CA ALA A 72 -10.47 6.85 4.81
C ALA A 72 -9.12 7.58 4.72
N PHE A 73 -8.93 8.42 3.71
CA PHE A 73 -7.79 9.32 3.65
C PHE A 73 -7.99 10.48 4.63
N VAL A 74 -6.96 10.79 5.41
CA VAL A 74 -6.97 11.86 6.41
C VAL A 74 -5.80 12.81 6.20
N LEU A 75 -6.00 14.08 6.57
CA LEU A 75 -4.94 15.08 6.62
C LEU A 75 -4.35 15.13 8.03
N VAL A 76 -3.04 14.98 8.13
CA VAL A 76 -2.30 15.09 9.38
C VAL A 76 -1.53 16.41 9.38
N ALA A 77 -1.78 17.25 10.38
CA ALA A 77 -1.12 18.54 10.55
C ALA A 77 -0.56 18.69 11.97
N ARG A 78 0.46 19.54 12.14
CA ARG A 78 0.99 19.89 13.46
C ARG A 78 -0.07 20.66 14.25
N GLY A 79 -0.32 20.28 15.50
CA GLY A 79 -1.42 20.82 16.29
C GLY A 79 -1.26 22.28 16.73
N SER A 80 -2.23 23.11 16.34
CA SER A 80 -2.95 23.99 17.25
C SER A 80 -4.36 24.19 16.68
N ALA A 81 -5.31 23.38 17.17
CA ALA A 81 -6.70 23.23 16.71
C ALA A 81 -6.90 22.74 15.25
N PRO A 82 -7.96 21.96 14.96
CA PRO A 82 -8.36 21.65 13.60
C PRO A 82 -8.76 22.95 12.89
N ASP A 83 -7.85 23.53 12.11
CA ASP A 83 -8.18 24.67 11.25
C ASP A 83 -8.99 24.16 10.06
N GLN A 84 -10.31 24.32 10.15
CA GLN A 84 -11.28 23.99 9.09
C GLN A 84 -11.03 24.78 7.78
N HIS A 85 -10.10 25.74 7.80
CA HIS A 85 -9.68 26.53 6.64
C HIS A 85 -8.28 26.17 6.15
N LEU A 86 -7.66 25.09 6.64
CA LEU A 86 -6.38 24.55 6.14
C LEU A 86 -6.36 24.41 4.62
N LEU A 87 -7.47 23.95 4.03
CA LEU A 87 -7.63 23.78 2.59
C LEU A 87 -8.05 25.06 1.85
N LYS A 88 -8.45 26.12 2.57
CA LYS A 88 -8.83 27.40 1.97
C LYS A 88 -7.65 28.36 1.82
N ARG A 89 -6.51 28.05 2.45
CA ARG A 89 -5.25 28.80 2.32
C ARG A 89 -4.31 28.02 1.40
N SER A 90 -3.36 28.72 0.78
CA SER A 90 -2.26 28.06 0.07
C SER A 90 -1.45 27.22 1.07
N ALA A 91 -1.71 25.92 1.12
CA ALA A 91 -1.03 24.97 1.98
C ALA A 91 -0.08 24.08 1.17
N ARG A 92 1.06 23.72 1.76
CA ARG A 92 1.96 22.72 1.20
C ARG A 92 1.58 21.36 1.77
N ILE A 93 1.02 20.49 0.95
CA ILE A 93 0.60 19.14 1.34
C ILE A 93 1.67 18.16 0.88
N ALA A 94 2.19 17.35 1.81
CA ALA A 94 3.05 16.24 1.46
C ALA A 94 2.17 15.04 1.08
N LEU A 95 2.34 14.52 -0.14
CA LEU A 95 1.68 13.31 -0.60
C LEU A 95 2.74 12.23 -0.85
N PRO A 96 2.46 10.95 -0.51
CA PRO A 96 3.25 9.84 -1.02
C PRO A 96 3.17 9.84 -2.54
N VAL A 97 4.32 9.85 -3.21
CA VAL A 97 4.36 9.72 -4.68
C VAL A 97 3.79 8.35 -5.03
N GLY A 98 2.76 8.27 -5.86
CA GLY A 98 2.14 7.00 -6.24
C GLY A 98 0.64 7.08 -6.50
N PRO A 99 -0.06 5.92 -6.47
CA PRO A 99 -1.47 5.83 -6.88
C PRO A 99 -2.39 6.72 -6.04
N ILE A 100 -2.06 6.92 -4.76
CA ILE A 100 -2.78 7.83 -3.85
C ILE A 100 -2.70 9.29 -4.33
N ALA A 101 -1.55 9.73 -4.86
CA ALA A 101 -1.40 11.08 -5.40
C ALA A 101 -2.18 11.30 -6.71
N ALA A 102 -2.57 10.24 -7.41
CA ALA A 102 -3.41 10.34 -8.61
C ALA A 102 -4.90 10.45 -8.28
N MET A 103 -5.29 10.30 -7.01
CA MET A 103 -6.69 10.37 -6.54
C MET A 103 -7.04 11.71 -5.87
N ILE A 104 -6.09 12.65 -5.74
CA ILE A 104 -6.29 13.96 -5.10
C ILE A 104 -6.11 15.10 -6.09
#